data_AF-E2CIW2-F1
#
_entry.id   AF-E2CIW2-F1
#
_cell.length_a   1.000
_cell.length_b   1.000
_cell.length_c   1.000
_cell.angle_alpha   90.00
_cell.angle_beta   90.00
_cell.angle_gamma   90.00
#
_symmetry.space_group_name_H-M   'P 1'
#
loop_
_entity.id
_entity.type
_entity.pdbx_description
1 polymer ?
#
loop_
_entity_poly.entity_id
_entity_poly.type
_entity_poly.pdbx_seq_one_letter_code
_entity_poly.pdbx_strand_id
1 'polypeptide(L)'
;MSQAAEIEYSEQMQLMMALAGATGRIGLDLSYTKPIYEAWGELYPTDAYAWLSKALIEIGENNFAAAKSYVQDALDQAETNREAAEEAMQWIKEEEQRQSS
;
A
#
# COMPACT_ATOMS: atom_id res chain seq x y z
N MET A 1 19.84 -16.95 9.73
CA MET A 1 19.72 -16.99 8.26
C MET A 1 20.91 -16.23 7.69
N SER A 2 21.39 -16.53 6.48
CA SER A 2 22.50 -15.78 5.88
C SER A 2 22.02 -14.41 5.39
N GLN A 3 22.89 -13.40 5.42
CA GLN A 3 22.59 -12.05 4.92
C GLN A 3 22.15 -12.05 3.43
N ALA A 4 22.63 -13.03 2.64
CA ALA A 4 22.18 -13.24 1.28
C ALA A 4 20.71 -13.70 1.18
N ALA A 5 20.25 -14.53 2.12
CA ALA A 5 18.85 -14.99 2.15
C ALA A 5 17.88 -13.87 2.58
N GLU A 6 18.31 -12.94 3.43
CA GLU A 6 17.53 -11.73 3.77
C GLU A 6 17.36 -10.78 2.58
N ILE A 7 18.44 -10.56 1.80
CA ILE A 7 18.40 -9.70 0.60
C ILE A 7 17.44 -10.30 -0.44
N GLU A 8 17.58 -11.60 -0.73
CA GLU A 8 16.77 -12.31 -1.72
C GLU A 8 15.27 -12.33 -1.34
N TYR A 9 14.96 -12.46 -0.04
CA TYR A 9 13.58 -12.40 0.46
C TYR A 9 12.99 -10.98 0.35
N SER A 10 13.79 -9.94 0.59
CA SER A 10 13.36 -8.54 0.48
C SER A 10 13.04 -8.14 -0.97
N GLU A 11 13.83 -8.58 -1.95
CA GLU A 11 13.61 -8.29 -3.38
C GLU A 11 12.35 -9.01 -3.90
N GLN A 12 12.15 -10.28 -3.50
CA GLN A 12 10.96 -11.05 -3.86
C GLN A 12 9.69 -10.41 -3.28
N MET A 13 9.75 -9.94 -2.04
CA MET A 13 8.62 -9.24 -1.40
C MET A 13 8.31 -7.89 -2.05
N GLN A 14 9.33 -7.13 -2.47
CA GLN A 14 9.13 -5.89 -3.24
C GLN A 14 8.44 -6.14 -4.58
N LEU A 15 8.83 -7.21 -5.29
CA LEU A 15 8.18 -7.62 -6.54
C LEU A 15 6.71 -8.03 -6.31
N MET A 16 6.44 -8.74 -5.22
CA MET A 16 5.07 -9.09 -4.85
C MET A 16 4.22 -7.87 -4.50
N MET A 17 4.81 -6.86 -3.83
CA MET A 17 4.13 -5.58 -3.56
C MET A 17 3.86 -4.77 -4.82
N ALA A 18 4.81 -4.74 -5.77
CA ALA A 18 4.60 -4.09 -7.07
C ALA A 18 3.47 -4.76 -7.86
N LEU A 19 3.43 -6.11 -7.86
CA LEU A 19 2.35 -6.88 -8.47
C LEU A 19 1.00 -6.61 -7.79
N ALA A 20 0.97 -6.59 -6.46
CA ALA A 20 -0.21 -6.27 -5.69
C ALA A 20 -0.73 -4.86 -6.04
N GLY A 21 0.16 -3.85 -6.11
CA GLY A 21 -0.21 -2.50 -6.51
C GLY A 21 -0.77 -2.41 -7.94
N ALA A 22 -0.18 -3.12 -8.89
CA ALA A 22 -0.66 -3.17 -10.27
C ALA A 22 -2.04 -3.84 -10.39
N THR A 23 -2.25 -4.93 -9.64
CA THR A 23 -3.51 -5.69 -9.63
C THR A 23 -4.65 -4.90 -8.97
N GLY A 24 -4.38 -4.19 -7.87
CA GLY A 24 -5.35 -3.27 -7.25
C GLY A 24 -5.81 -2.16 -8.21
N ARG A 25 -4.89 -1.58 -9.00
CA ARG A 25 -5.21 -0.53 -9.98
C ARG A 25 -6.12 -0.98 -11.13
N ILE A 26 -6.09 -2.27 -11.47
CA ILE A 26 -6.93 -2.82 -12.55
C ILE A 26 -8.21 -3.49 -12.03
N GLY A 27 -8.51 -3.34 -10.73
CA GLY A 27 -9.71 -3.88 -10.10
C GLY A 27 -9.73 -5.40 -9.99
N LEU A 28 -8.56 -6.04 -9.91
CA LEU A 28 -8.49 -7.46 -9.60
C LEU A 28 -8.86 -7.70 -8.13
N ASP A 29 -9.42 -8.88 -7.88
CA ASP A 29 -9.85 -9.32 -6.57
C ASP A 29 -8.70 -9.26 -5.55
N LEU A 30 -8.90 -8.46 -4.50
CA LEU A 30 -7.95 -8.28 -3.41
C LEU A 30 -7.72 -9.55 -2.60
N SER A 31 -8.56 -10.58 -2.73
CA SER A 31 -8.36 -11.86 -2.03
C SER A 31 -7.00 -12.50 -2.33
N TYR A 32 -6.43 -12.24 -3.52
CA TYR A 32 -5.14 -12.79 -3.93
C TYR A 32 -3.95 -11.97 -3.45
N THR A 33 -4.15 -10.69 -3.15
CA THR A 33 -3.08 -9.71 -2.88
C THR A 33 -3.05 -9.27 -1.43
N LYS A 34 -4.16 -9.39 -0.71
CA LYS A 34 -4.29 -9.10 0.72
C LYS A 34 -3.25 -9.82 1.59
N PRO A 35 -2.95 -11.13 1.41
CA PRO A 35 -1.93 -11.78 2.24
C PRO A 35 -0.52 -11.21 2.04
N ILE A 36 -0.21 -10.70 0.83
CA ILE A 36 1.08 -10.07 0.52
C ILE A 36 1.18 -8.73 1.26
N TYR A 37 0.10 -7.95 1.23
CA TYR A 37 -0.02 -6.68 1.92
C TYR A 37 0.08 -6.82 3.44
N GLU A 38 -0.60 -7.80 4.02
CA GLU A 38 -0.54 -8.10 5.45
C GLU A 38 0.89 -8.51 5.85
N ALA A 39 1.51 -9.42 5.11
CA ALA A 39 2.89 -9.85 5.38
C ALA A 39 3.90 -8.70 5.27
N TRP A 40 3.75 -7.80 4.29
CA TRP A 40 4.61 -6.62 4.18
C TRP A 40 4.46 -5.70 5.40
N GLY A 41 3.22 -5.45 5.84
CA GLY A 41 2.96 -4.61 7.01
C GLY A 41 3.51 -5.18 8.31
N GLU A 42 3.58 -6.50 8.46
CA GLU A 42 4.20 -7.16 9.61
C GLU A 42 5.72 -7.06 9.59
N LEU A 43 6.35 -7.19 8.42
CA LEU A 43 7.80 -7.19 8.27
C LEU A 43 8.41 -5.78 8.27
N TYR A 44 7.69 -4.81 7.70
CA TYR A 44 8.17 -3.44 7.49
C TYR A 44 7.15 -2.41 8.03
N PRO A 45 6.85 -2.41 9.34
CA PRO A 45 5.76 -1.63 9.92
C PRO A 45 5.95 -0.12 9.84
N THR A 46 7.18 0.36 9.66
CA THR A 46 7.51 1.79 9.51
C THR A 46 7.64 2.22 8.04
N ASP A 47 7.44 1.31 7.10
CA ASP A 47 7.46 1.62 5.67
C ASP A 47 6.11 2.19 5.24
N ALA A 48 6.10 3.29 4.47
CA ALA A 48 4.88 3.86 3.92
C ALA A 48 3.97 2.81 3.27
N TYR A 49 4.54 1.83 2.56
CA TYR A 49 3.80 0.76 1.92
C TYR A 49 2.99 -0.12 2.88
N ALA A 50 3.38 -0.25 4.15
CA ALA A 50 2.59 -0.98 5.15
C ALA A 50 1.23 -0.33 5.37
N TRP A 51 1.16 0.99 5.46
CA TRP A 51 -0.12 1.70 5.57
C TRP A 51 -0.84 1.80 4.24
N LEU A 52 -0.12 2.02 3.12
CA LEU A 52 -0.73 2.06 1.78
C LEU A 52 -1.39 0.73 1.41
N SER A 53 -0.83 -0.39 1.88
CA SER A 53 -1.41 -1.70 1.71
C SER A 53 -2.80 -1.82 2.36
N LYS A 54 -2.95 -1.29 3.58
CA LYS A 54 -4.24 -1.19 4.27
C LYS A 54 -5.20 -0.26 3.53
N ALA A 55 -4.70 0.88 3.03
CA ALA A 55 -5.50 1.81 2.24
C ALA A 55 -6.07 1.16 0.98
N LEU A 56 -5.28 0.35 0.27
CA LEU A 56 -5.72 -0.35 -0.93
C LEU A 56 -6.80 -1.40 -0.64
N ILE A 57 -6.70 -2.09 0.49
CA ILE A 57 -7.73 -3.03 0.94
C ILE A 57 -9.06 -2.30 1.15
N GLU A 58 -9.05 -1.18 1.89
CA GLU A 58 -10.24 -0.37 2.13
C GLU A 58 -10.83 0.21 0.84
N ILE A 59 -9.99 0.61 -0.13
CA ILE A 59 -10.46 1.08 -1.45
C ILE A 59 -11.26 0.00 -2.17
N GLY A 60 -10.78 -1.25 -2.20
CA GLY A 60 -11.54 -2.33 -2.84
C GLY A 60 -12.81 -2.71 -2.07
N GLU A 61 -12.87 -2.42 -0.77
CA GLU A 61 -14.09 -2.52 0.05
C GLU A 61 -15.01 -1.27 -0.08
N ASN A 62 -14.67 -0.31 -0.96
CA ASN A 62 -15.35 0.99 -1.15
C ASN A 62 -15.35 1.89 0.10
N ASN A 63 -14.45 1.67 1.04
CA ASN A 63 -14.29 2.47 2.25
C ASN A 63 -13.20 3.54 2.09
N PHE A 64 -13.47 4.52 1.23
CA PHE A 64 -12.52 5.60 0.92
C PHE A 64 -12.11 6.45 2.14
N ALA A 65 -12.98 6.57 3.14
CA ALA A 65 -12.68 7.31 4.36
C ALA A 65 -11.57 6.63 5.18
N ALA A 66 -11.67 5.32 5.38
CA ALA A 66 -10.62 4.55 6.05
C ALA A 66 -9.34 4.51 5.23
N ALA A 67 -9.46 4.36 3.90
CA ALA A 67 -8.31 4.40 3.01
C ALA A 67 -7.51 5.71 3.17
N LYS A 68 -8.20 6.85 3.17
CA LYS A 68 -7.58 8.17 3.37
C LYS A 68 -6.92 8.30 4.74
N SER A 69 -7.54 7.76 5.79
CA SER A 69 -6.94 7.73 7.13
C SER A 69 -5.61 6.97 7.13
N TYR A 70 -5.54 5.81 6.47
CA TYR A 70 -4.30 5.05 6.37
C TYR A 70 -3.21 5.77 5.57
N VAL A 71 -3.57 6.45 4.48
CA VAL A 71 -2.58 7.27 3.74
C VAL A 71 -2.08 8.42 4.61
N GLN A 72 -2.95 9.03 5.43
CA GLN A 72 -2.54 10.06 6.38
C GLN A 72 -1.60 9.49 7.46
N ASP A 73 -1.89 8.31 8.01
CA ASP A 73 -1.00 7.63 8.96
C ASP A 73 0.37 7.36 8.33
N ALA A 74 0.41 6.96 7.05
CA ALA A 74 1.66 6.78 6.31
C ALA A 74 2.46 8.08 6.21
N LEU A 75 1.79 9.20 5.90
CA LEU A 75 2.43 10.52 5.86
C LEU A 75 2.95 10.95 7.22
N ASP A 76 2.28 10.59 8.31
CA ASP A 76 2.67 11.04 9.64
C ASP A 76 3.77 10.19 10.27
N GLN A 77 3.80 8.88 9.96
CA GLN A 77 4.57 7.90 10.72
C GLN A 77 5.64 7.15 9.90
N ALA A 78 5.62 7.21 8.55
CA ALA A 78 6.57 6.46 7.75
C ALA A 78 8.00 6.96 7.88
N GLU A 79 8.93 6.03 8.08
CA GLU A 79 10.37 6.26 8.11
C GLU A 79 11.00 6.09 6.71
N THR A 80 10.38 5.27 5.86
CA THR A 80 10.80 5.00 4.47
C THR A 80 9.65 5.16 3.49
N ASN A 81 9.98 5.45 2.22
CA ASN A 81 9.03 5.52 1.10
C ASN A 81 7.86 6.51 1.27
N ARG A 82 8.03 7.54 2.11
CA ARG A 82 7.04 8.60 2.35
C ARG A 82 6.51 9.26 1.06
N GLU A 83 7.35 9.39 0.04
CA GLU A 83 6.98 9.92 -1.28
C GLU A 83 5.84 9.12 -1.93
N ALA A 84 5.79 7.79 -1.74
CA ALA A 84 4.69 6.96 -2.22
C ALA A 84 3.37 7.29 -1.52
N ALA A 85 3.41 7.69 -0.24
CA ALA A 85 2.23 8.14 0.48
C ALA A 85 1.74 9.52 0.02
N GLU A 86 2.67 10.41 -0.37
CA GLU A 86 2.34 11.71 -0.94
C GLU A 86 1.63 11.55 -2.29
N GLU A 87 2.17 10.69 -3.17
CA GLU A 87 1.53 10.33 -4.44
C GLU A 87 0.14 9.72 -4.25
N ALA A 88 -0.01 8.79 -3.30
CA ALA A 88 -1.29 8.17 -2.99
C ALA A 88 -2.32 9.19 -2.49
N MET A 89 -1.93 10.11 -1.62
CA MET A 89 -2.81 11.17 -1.11
C MET A 89 -3.25 12.12 -2.22
N GLN A 90 -2.33 12.45 -3.14
CA GLN A 90 -2.65 13.29 -4.28
C GLN A 90 -3.66 12.61 -5.20
N TRP A 91 -3.49 11.31 -5.49
CA TRP A 91 -4.45 10.53 -6.28
C TRP A 91 -5.85 10.49 -5.63
N ILE A 92 -5.93 10.27 -4.30
CA ILE A 92 -7.22 10.29 -3.57
C ILE A 92 -7.91 11.64 -3.73
N LYS A 93 -7.19 12.76 -3.58
CA LYS A 93 -7.76 14.10 -3.75
C LYS A 93 -8.31 14.33 -5.16
N GLU A 94 -7.59 13.87 -6.18
CA GLU A 94 -8.02 13.97 -7.57
C GLU A 94 -9.27 13.11 -7.86
N GLU A 95 -9.37 11.93 -7.25
CA GLU A 95 -10.55 11.08 -7.33
C GLU A 95 -11.77 11.72 -6.64
N GLU A 96 -11.60 12.30 -5.45
CA GLU A 96 -12.66 13.03 -4.73
C GLU A 96 -13.22 14.20 -5.56
N GLN A 97 -12.35 14.93 -6.27
CA GLN A 97 -12.74 16.01 -7.17
C GLN A 97 -13.51 15.50 -8.39
N ARG A 98 -13.10 14.37 -8.97
CA ARG A 98 -13.81 13.74 -10.11
C ARG A 98 -15.21 13.28 -9.76
N GLN A 99 -15.43 12.78 -8.54
CA GLN A 99 -16.76 12.34 -8.09
C GLN A 99 -17.70 13.49 -7.72
N SER A 100 -17.14 14.69 -7.49
CA SER A 100 -17.90 15.90 -7.13
C SER A 100 -18.31 16.76 -8.34
N SER A 101 -17.90 16.38 -9.55
CA SER A 101 -18.16 17.10 -10.82
C SER A 101 -19.23 16.39 -11.64
#